data_AF-A0A0B6Z086-F1
#
_entry.id   AF-A0A0B6Z086-F1
#
_cell.length_a   1.000
_cell.length_b   1.000
_cell.length_c   1.000
_cell.angle_alpha   90.00
_cell.angle_beta   90.00
_cell.angle_gamma   90.00
#
_symmetry.space_group_name_H-M   'P 1'
#
loop_
_entity.id
_entity.type
_entity.pdbx_description
1 polymer ?
#
loop_
_entity_poly.entity_id
_entity_poly.type
_entity_poly.pdbx_seq_one_letter_code
_entity_poly.pdbx_strand_id
1 'polypeptide(L)' 'MAGQREKTVKIEEFMKNTGKDWTEATEILTRNAWKLPESYRELGQMISAGQRNHSSVPGGGGPRDHSPSHYSAI' A
#
# COMPACT_ATOMS: atom_id res chain seq x y z
N MET A 1 35.78 8.21 -1.79
CA MET A 1 34.47 7.77 -1.25
C MET A 1 33.47 8.93 -1.24
N ALA A 2 33.03 9.43 -2.39
CA ALA A 2 32.10 10.58 -2.46
C ALA A 2 30.61 10.17 -2.42
N GLY A 3 30.27 8.94 -2.81
CA GLY A 3 28.88 8.52 -2.99
C GLY A 3 28.09 8.21 -1.70
N GLN A 4 28.74 8.01 -0.56
CA GLN A 4 28.04 7.63 0.67
C GLN A 4 27.38 8.83 1.35
N ARG A 5 28.03 10.01 1.29
CA ARG A 5 27.53 11.25 1.89
C ARG A 5 26.28 11.77 1.17
N GLU A 6 26.26 11.67 -0.15
CA GLU A 6 25.09 12.05 -0.97
C GLU A 6 23.89 11.12 -0.70
N LYS A 7 24.15 9.83 -0.49
CA LYS A 7 23.11 8.85 -0.14
C LYS A 7 22.48 9.14 1.21
N THR A 8 23.28 9.50 2.22
CA THR A 8 22.80 9.91 3.54
C THR A 8 21.87 11.12 3.46
N VAL A 9 22.27 12.18 2.74
CA VAL A 9 21.44 13.38 2.58
C VAL A 9 20.10 13.06 1.91
N LYS A 10 20.10 12.19 0.90
CA LYS A 10 18.87 11.75 0.22
C LYS A 10 17.96 10.94 1.14
N ILE A 11 18.52 10.10 2.03
CA ILE A 11 17.74 9.36 3.04
C ILE A 11 17.11 10.32 4.03
N GLU A 12 17.89 11.25 4.59
CA GLU A 12 17.37 12.23 5.56
C GLU A 12 16.28 13.12 4.95
N GLU A 13 16.45 13.59 3.72
CA GLU A 13 15.44 14.37 3.01
C GLU A 13 14.15 13.57 2.79
N PHE A 14 14.28 12.32 2.34
CA PHE A 14 13.14 11.44 2.13
C PHE A 14 12.40 11.16 3.43
N MET A 15 13.11 10.86 4.52
CA MET A 15 12.52 10.66 5.85
C MET A 15 11.78 11.90 6.34
N LYS A 16 12.38 13.09 6.20
CA LYS A 16 11.76 14.35 6.64
C LYS A 16 10.46 14.65 5.90
N ASN A 17 10.40 14.34 4.61
CA ASN A 17 9.21 14.60 3.78
C ASN A 17 8.11 13.54 3.93
N THR A 18 8.47 12.30 4.30
CA THR A 18 7.53 11.15 4.27
C THR A 18 7.17 10.64 5.66
N GLY A 19 7.95 10.98 6.69
CA GLY A 19 7.82 10.44 8.04
C GLY A 19 8.24 8.97 8.16
N LYS A 20 8.85 8.39 7.12
CA LYS A 20 9.34 7.00 7.12
C LYS A 20 10.60 6.84 7.96
N ASP A 21 10.81 5.63 8.48
CA ASP A 21 12.03 5.30 9.20
C ASP A 21 13.21 5.11 8.22
N TRP A 22 14.42 5.07 8.79
CA TRP A 22 15.66 4.97 8.02
C TRP A 22 15.71 3.71 7.13
N THR A 23 15.18 2.59 7.61
CA THR A 23 15.20 1.31 6.92
C THR A 23 14.26 1.35 5.72
N GLU A 24 13.00 1.76 5.91
CA GLU A 24 12.02 1.91 4.81
C GLU A 24 12.52 2.93 3.77
N ALA A 25 13.03 4.08 4.22
CA ALA A 25 13.58 5.11 3.32
C ALA A 25 14.73 4.57 2.47
N THR A 26 15.66 3.83 3.09
CA THR A 26 16.80 3.23 2.39
C THR A 26 16.36 2.18 1.37
N GLU A 27 15.38 1.34 1.71
CA GLU A 27 14.85 0.33 0.78
C GLU A 27 14.19 0.97 -0.45
N ILE A 28 13.30 1.93 -0.25
CA ILE A 28 12.59 2.62 -1.33
C ILE A 28 13.57 3.37 -2.25
N LEU A 29 14.53 4.09 -1.65
CA LEU A 29 15.58 4.78 -2.41
C LEU A 29 16.46 3.80 -3.18
N THR A 30 16.80 2.65 -2.59
CA THR A 30 17.63 1.63 -3.26
C THR A 30 16.89 1.00 -4.46
N ARG A 31 15.61 0.67 -4.31
CA ARG A 31 14.77 0.13 -5.40
C ARG A 31 14.62 1.10 -6.56
N ASN A 32 14.58 2.39 -6.28
CA ASN A 32 14.42 3.47 -7.27
C ASN A 32 15.76 4.08 -7.72
N ALA A 33 16.87 3.35 -7.60
CA ALA A 33 18.20 3.78 -8.02
C ALA A 33 18.61 5.17 -7.48
N TRP A 34 18.21 5.48 -6.25
CA TRP A 34 18.50 6.74 -5.53
C TRP A 34 17.89 8.00 -6.17
N LYS A 35 16.81 7.85 -6.95
CA LYS A 35 16.06 8.95 -7.54
C LYS A 35 14.85 9.33 -6.69
N LEU A 36 14.97 10.44 -5.98
CA LEU A 36 13.93 10.98 -5.11
C LEU A 36 12.54 11.11 -5.77
N PRO A 37 12.39 11.65 -7.00
CA PRO A 37 11.07 11.78 -7.62
C PRO A 37 10.37 10.43 -7.85
N GLU A 38 11.12 9.39 -8.22
CA GLU A 38 10.57 8.05 -8.43
C GLU A 38 10.22 7.41 -7.08
N SER A 39 11.07 7.56 -6.06
CA SER A 39 10.80 7.11 -4.68
C SER A 39 9.55 7.73 -4.08
N TYR A 40 9.31 9.04 -4.27
CA TYR A 40 8.07 9.69 -3.80
C TYR A 40 6.84 9.17 -4.56
N ARG A 41 6.98 8.92 -5.87
CA ARG A 41 5.88 8.38 -6.68
C ARG A 41 5.51 6.95 -6.26
N GLU A 42 6.50 6.11 -5.99
CA GLU A 42 6.30 4.75 -5.46
C GLU A 42 5.61 4.80 -4.10
N LEU A 43 6.08 5.65 -3.18
CA LEU A 43 5.46 5.80 -1.87
C LEU A 43 3.98 6.26 -1.99
N GLY A 44 3.70 7.23 -2.85
CA GLY A 44 2.33 7.68 -3.12
C GLY A 44 1.43 6.56 -3.67
N GLN A 45 1.99 5.68 -4.50
CA GLN A 45 1.30 4.48 -4.98
C GLN A 45 1.08 3.45 -3.87
N MET A 46 2.04 3.23 -2.97
CA MET A 46 1.89 2.31 -1.83
C MET A 46 0.80 2.79 -0.86
N ILE A 47 0.75 4.08 -0.55
CA ILE A 47 -0.29 4.67 0.30
C ILE A 47 -1.67 4.53 -0.37
N SER A 48 -1.75 4.83 -1.67
CA SER A 48 -2.99 4.69 -2.43
C SER A 48 -3.44 3.22 -2.57
N ALA A 49 -2.49 2.29 -2.75
CA ALA A 49 -2.79 0.85 -2.82
C ALA A 49 -3.25 0.30 -1.47
N GLY A 50 -2.70 0.80 -0.35
CA GLY A 50 -3.17 0.49 0.99
C GLY A 50 -4.61 0.97 1.25
N GLN A 51 -4.98 2.15 0.75
CA GLN A 51 -6.36 2.66 0.87
C GLN A 51 -7.36 1.98 -0.07
N ARG A 52 -6.90 1.35 -1.15
CA ARG A 52 -7.78 0.56 -2.04
C ARG A 52 -8.20 -0.79 -1.45
N ASN A 53 -7.70 -1.17 -0.27
CA ASN A 53 -8.20 -2.30 0.49
C ASN A 53 -9.16 -1.86 1.63
N HIS A 54 -9.99 -0.85 1.36
CA HIS A 54 -11.11 -0.47 2.25
C HIS A 54 -12.47 -0.68 1.58
N SER A 55 -12.56 -1.67 0.66
CA SER A 55 -13.82 -2.08 0.02
C SER A 55 -13.82 -3.55 -0.34
N SER A 56 -13.37 -4.44 0.54
CA SER A 56 -13.57 -5.89 0.37
C SER A 56 -13.51 -6.62 1.71
N VAL A 57 -14.28 -6.14 2.70
CA VAL A 57 -14.78 -7.07 3.72
C VAL A 57 -16.18 -7.51 3.26
N PRO A 58 -16.38 -8.81 3.02
CA PRO A 58 -17.63 -9.41 2.63
C PRO A 58 -18.50 -9.62 3.86
N GLY A 59 -19.72 -9.06 3.88
CA GLY A 59 -20.59 -9.29 5.04
C GLY A 59 -21.93 -8.56 4.97
N GLY A 60 -23.00 -9.35 4.90
CA GLY A 60 -24.31 -8.97 5.43
C GLY A 60 -25.36 -8.54 4.42
N GLY A 61 -25.85 -9.47 3.60
CA GLY A 61 -26.93 -9.18 2.65
C GLY A 61 -27.68 -10.42 2.16
N GLY A 62 -28.16 -11.25 3.09
CA GLY A 62 -29.26 -12.18 2.83
C GLY A 62 -28.99 -13.63 3.23
N PRO A 63 -29.71 -14.19 4.23
CA PRO A 63 -29.94 -15.62 4.23
C PRO A 63 -30.81 -15.91 3.01
N ARG A 64 -30.20 -16.36 1.91
CA ARG A 64 -30.94 -17.09 0.88
C ARG A 64 -30.86 -18.57 1.23
N ASP A 65 -31.47 -18.91 2.35
CA ASP A 65 -32.10 -20.21 2.51
C ASP A 65 -33.08 -20.35 1.33
N HIS A 66 -32.68 -21.10 0.32
CA HIS A 66 -33.54 -21.44 -0.80
C HIS A 66 -33.93 -22.92 -0.69
N SER A 67 -34.72 -23.22 0.34
CA SER A 67 -35.58 -24.40 0.40
C SER A 67 -36.97 -24.00 0.87
N PRO A 68 -37.90 -23.67 -0.04
CA PRO A 68 -39.29 -23.96 0.18
C PRO A 68 -39.60 -25.30 -0.50
N SER A 69 -39.71 -26.36 0.30
CA SER A 69 -40.54 -27.51 -0.03
C SER A 69 -41.92 -26.99 -0.45
N HIS A 70 -42.24 -27.03 -1.75
CA HIS A 70 -43.60 -26.77 -2.21
C HIS A 70 -44.26 -28.09 -2.59
N TYR A 71 -44.90 -28.66 -1.57
CA TYR A 71 -46.02 -29.57 -1.72
C TYR A 71 -47.17 -28.80 -2.40
N SER A 72 -47.66 -29.30 -3.53
CA SER A 72 -49.00 -28.97 -3.99
C SER A 72 -49.64 -30.21 -4.59
N ALA A 73 -50.67 -30.66 -3.88
CA ALA A 73 -51.59 -31.71 -4.28
C ALA A 73 -52.54 -31.18 -5.36
N ILE A 74 -52.66 -31.92 -6.46
CA ILE A 74 -53.94 -32.37 -7.04
C ILE A 74 -53.69 -33.66 -7.83
#